data_AF-A0A2E4EXR2-F1
#
_entry.id   AF-A0A2E4EXR2-F1
#
_cell.length_a   1.000
_cell.length_b   1.000
_cell.length_c   1.000
_cell.angle_alpha   90.00
_cell.angle_beta   90.00
_cell.angle_gamma   90.00
#
_symmetry.space_group_name_H-M   'P 1'
#
loop_
_entity.id
_entity.type
_entity.pdbx_description
1 polymer ?
#
loop_
_entity_poly.entity_id
_entity_poly.type
_entity_poly.pdbx_seq_one_letter_code
_entity_poly.pdbx_strand_id
1 'polypeptide(L)' 'MRDLTHEEILSQLQALDLHPMDAIDLDEITNRVNAINQAISGLEDPDADLMEPAFVFWLTEENDEPR' A
#
# COMPACT_ATOMS: atom_id res chain seq x y z
N MET A 1 -7.53 2.23 10.70
CA MET A 1 -8.03 1.77 9.38
C MET A 1 -8.84 0.48 9.57
N ARG A 2 -9.78 0.16 8.65
CA ARG A 2 -10.55 -1.09 8.69
C ARG A 2 -9.94 -2.15 7.79
N ASP A 3 -10.21 -3.41 8.09
CA ASP A 3 -9.89 -4.53 7.20
C ASP A 3 -10.73 -4.47 5.93
N LEU A 4 -10.10 -4.88 4.82
CA LEU A 4 -10.68 -4.96 3.49
C LEU A 4 -11.09 -6.39 3.17
N THR A 5 -12.19 -6.53 2.42
CA THR A 5 -12.64 -7.82 1.89
C THR A 5 -11.88 -8.20 0.61
N HIS A 6 -11.94 -9.46 0.20
CA HIS A 6 -11.36 -9.94 -1.06
C HIS A 6 -11.88 -9.17 -2.28
N GLU A 7 -13.16 -8.80 -2.30
CA GLU A 7 -13.75 -8.02 -3.39
C GLU A 7 -13.18 -6.58 -3.45
N GLU A 8 -12.98 -5.97 -2.29
CA GLU A 8 -12.40 -4.62 -2.19
C GLU A 8 -10.92 -4.63 -2.60
N ILE A 9 -10.16 -5.65 -2.20
CA ILE A 9 -8.77 -5.84 -2.61
C ILE A 9 -8.70 -6.10 -4.12
N LEU A 10 -9.54 -6.98 -4.66
CA LEU A 10 -9.59 -7.26 -6.08
C LEU A 10 -9.89 -6.01 -6.90
N SER A 11 -10.85 -5.19 -6.47
CA SER A 11 -11.17 -3.93 -7.14
C SER A 11 -9.98 -2.94 -7.14
N GLN A 12 -9.19 -2.92 -6.06
CA GLN A 12 -8.00 -2.06 -5.97
C GLN A 12 -6.86 -2.57 -6.86
N LEU A 13 -6.63 -3.89 -6.89
CA LEU A 13 -5.64 -4.51 -7.77
C LEU A 13 -5.96 -4.23 -9.24
N GLN A 14 -7.23 -4.38 -9.65
CA GLN A 14 -7.69 -4.07 -11.00
C GLN A 14 -7.48 -2.61 -11.39
N ALA A 15 -7.67 -1.67 -10.45
CA ALA A 15 -7.42 -0.26 -10.70
C ALA A 15 -5.92 0.05 -10.96
N LEU A 16 -5.02 -0.84 -10.53
CA LEU A 16 -3.58 -0.78 -10.75
C LEU A 16 -3.11 -1.68 -11.91
N ASP A 17 -4.05 -2.26 -12.67
CA ASP A 17 -3.78 -3.26 -13.72
C ASP A 17 -3.05 -4.53 -13.20
N LEU A 18 -3.20 -4.82 -11.91
CA LEU A 18 -2.67 -6.02 -11.25
C LEU A 18 -3.74 -7.10 -11.16
N HIS A 19 -3.33 -8.34 -11.41
CA HIS A 19 -4.22 -9.49 -11.44
C HIS A 19 -3.63 -10.61 -10.58
N PRO A 20 -4.35 -11.07 -9.53
CA PRO A 20 -3.93 -12.24 -8.77
C PRO A 20 -3.80 -13.46 -9.67
N MET A 21 -2.84 -14.33 -9.39
CA MET A 21 -2.65 -15.55 -10.18
C MET A 21 -3.77 -16.56 -9.97
N ASP A 22 -4.25 -16.68 -8.74
CA ASP A 22 -5.35 -17.56 -8.33
C ASP A 22 -6.02 -17.06 -7.04
N ALA A 23 -6.96 -17.85 -6.51
CA ALA A 23 -7.68 -17.50 -5.28
C ALA A 23 -6.79 -17.54 -4.02
N ILE A 24 -5.75 -18.39 -3.99
CA ILE A 24 -4.84 -18.48 -2.84
C ILE A 24 -3.97 -17.23 -2.78
N ASP A 25 -3.51 -16.75 -3.95
CA ASP A 25 -2.78 -15.49 -4.07
C ASP A 25 -3.62 -14.30 -3.60
N LEU A 26 -4.90 -14.23 -4.00
CA LEU A 26 -5.81 -13.18 -3.52
C LEU A 26 -6.03 -13.22 -1.99
N ASP A 27 -6.12 -14.41 -1.40
CA ASP A 27 -6.23 -14.58 0.05
C ASP A 27 -4.95 -14.09 0.77
N GLU A 28 -3.76 -14.45 0.25
CA GLU A 28 -2.48 -14.01 0.82
C GLU A 28 -2.33 -12.48 0.74
N ILE A 29 -2.65 -11.88 -0.41
CA ILE A 29 -2.60 -10.42 -0.61
C ILE A 29 -3.55 -9.74 0.38
N THR A 30 -4.78 -10.24 0.51
CA THR A 30 -5.78 -9.67 1.42
C THR A 30 -5.30 -9.70 2.88
N ASN A 31 -4.77 -10.84 3.32
CA ASN A 31 -4.21 -10.98 4.67
C ASN A 31 -3.04 -10.03 4.92
N ARG A 32 -2.14 -9.88 3.94
CA ARG A 32 -1.00 -8.97 4.04
C ARG A 32 -1.41 -7.51 4.11
N VAL A 33 -2.33 -7.08 3.26
CA VAL A 33 -2.82 -5.69 3.27
C VAL A 33 -3.49 -5.37 4.60
N ASN A 34 -4.31 -6.28 5.12
CA ASN A 34 -4.97 -6.09 6.42
C ASN A 34 -3.95 -6.05 7.58
N ALA A 35 -2.93 -6.90 7.57
CA ALA A 35 -1.85 -6.86 8.56
C ALA A 35 -1.08 -5.53 8.53
N ILE A 36 -0.81 -4.97 7.33
CA ILE A 36 -0.19 -3.66 7.17
C ILE A 36 -1.11 -2.55 7.69
N ASN A 37 -2.39 -2.57 7.33
CA ASN A 37 -3.38 -1.60 7.82
C ASN A 37 -3.46 -1.60 9.34
N GLN A 38 -3.41 -2.77 9.97
CA GLN A 38 -3.38 -2.90 11.43
C GLN A 38 -2.11 -2.30 12.02
N ALA A 39 -0.93 -2.62 11.45
CA ALA A 39 0.34 -2.09 11.92
C ALA A 39 0.37 -0.55 11.82
N ILE A 40 -0.06 0.01 10.69
CA ILE A 40 -0.15 1.47 10.49
C ILE A 40 -1.15 2.11 11.47
N SER A 41 -2.29 1.47 11.69
CA SER A 41 -3.28 1.97 12.65
C SER A 41 -2.74 2.02 14.08
N GLY A 42 -1.73 1.21 14.41
CA GLY A 42 -1.06 1.27 15.71
C GLY A 42 0.03 2.34 15.82
N LEU A 43 0.42 2.99 14.71
CA LEU A 43 1.42 4.05 14.68
C LEU A 43 0.83 5.43 15.02
N GLU A 44 -0.24 5.49 15.82
CA GLU A 44 -0.85 6.78 16.22
C GLU A 44 0.21 7.72 16.80
N ASP A 45 0.58 8.73 16.01
CA ASP A 45 1.39 9.86 16.44
C ASP A 45 0.41 10.99 16.78
N PRO A 46 0.25 11.34 18.08
CA PRO A 46 -0.69 12.36 18.51
C PRO A 46 -0.38 13.76 17.95
N ASP A 47 0.84 13.96 17.46
CA ASP A 47 1.28 15.23 16.87
C ASP A 47 1.24 15.20 15.33
N ALA A 48 0.89 14.07 14.69
CA ALA A 48 0.84 13.96 13.22
C ALA A 48 -0.16 14.94 12.59
N ASP A 49 -1.28 15.21 13.24
CA ASP A 49 -2.27 16.20 12.79
C ASP A 49 -1.76 17.64 12.85
N LEU A 50 -0.68 17.90 13.59
CA LEU A 50 -0.05 19.22 13.73
C LEU A 50 1.07 19.45 12.72
N MET A 51 1.49 18.42 11.98
CA MET A 51 2.56 18.51 10.99
C MET A 51 2.02 18.58 9.56
N GLU A 52 2.52 19.53 8.77
CA GLU A 52 2.23 19.55 7.33
C GLU A 52 2.88 18.32 6.64
N PRO A 53 2.20 17.66 5.69
CA PRO A 53 2.76 16.52 4.98
C PRO A 53 4.05 16.91 4.25
N ALA A 54 5.16 16.25 4.57
CA ALA A 54 6.39 16.40 3.81
C ALA A 54 6.24 15.68 2.46
N PHE A 55 6.30 16.43 1.36
CA PHE A 55 6.32 15.84 0.02
C PHE A 55 7.69 15.21 -0.26
N VAL A 56 7.79 13.91 -0.02
CA VAL A 56 8.95 13.12 -0.45
C VAL A 56 8.71 12.67 -1.89
N PHE A 57 9.35 13.35 -2.85
CA PHE A 57 9.46 12.86 -4.21
C PHE A 57 10.43 11.67 -4.21
N TRP A 58 9.92 10.46 -4.41
CA TRP A 58 10.76 9.32 -4.73
C TRP A 58 11.40 9.58 -6.10
N LEU A 59 12.66 9.97 -6.10
CA LEU A 59 13.49 10.07 -7.31
C LEU A 59 13.43 8.70 -7.99
N THR A 60 12.74 8.63 -9.11
CA THR A 60 12.91 7.54 -10.08
C THR A 60 14.38 7.55 -10.45
N GLU A 61 15.05 6.40 -10.38
CA GLU A 61 16.44 6.25 -10.79
C GLU A 61 16.57 6.71 -12.25
N GLU A 62 16.94 7.96 -12.48
CA GLU A 62 17.50 8.38 -13.77
C GLU A 62 18.89 7.76 -13.84
N ASN A 63 19.03 6.80 -14.76
CA ASN A 63 20.28 6.21 -15.20
C ASN A 63 21.32 7.31 -15.50
N ASP A 64 22.14 7.64 -14.52
CA ASP A 64 23.35 8.43 -14.72
C ASP A 64 24.49 7.46 -15.11
N GLU A 65 24.41 6.90 -16.32
CA GLU A 65 25.56 6.29 -16.98
C GLU A 65 26.37 7.38 -17.69
N PRO A 66 27.60 7.70 -17.25
CA PRO A 66 28.47 8.58 -18.03
C PRO A 66 29.00 7.82 -19.25
N ARG A 67 28.72 8.35 -20.44
CA ARG A 67 29.39 8.00 -21.70
C ARG A 67 30.82 8.52 -21.76
#